data_AF-A0A3M1MR64-F1
#
_entry.id   AF-A0A3M1MR64-F1
#
_cell.length_a   1.000
_cell.length_b   1.000
_cell.length_c   1.000
_cell.angle_alpha   90.00
_cell.angle_beta   90.00
_cell.angle_gamma   90.00
#
_symmetry.space_group_name_H-M   'P 1'
#
loop_
_entity.id
_entity.type
_entity.pdbx_description
1 polymer ?
#
loop_
_entity_poly.entity_id
_entity_poly.type
_entity_poly.pdbx_seq_one_letter_code
_entity_poly.pdbx_strand_id
1 'polypeptide(L)'
;MADERGLRQRIEGLEKEVGGLRQRLERLEAALAEGVVPKAPEVEKASTGLRTTPDNLLSWAGKASLLPRVATLCFIMVVALALRTATDNELINQQLGTILGISYAAILMIAGWLLYGRRNAQAPVFTVAGAILLFSVVVETQAHFKSLSPQPAYFALMVGGGVLAAIGFRYKVSLPVIVGTIGMCLSGMAIDYPTPLFSYLTPLMLMANGLALLATRLKRCSWLRWFVLAMTMLVMQVWSFKLGLFLVSGHDMSGPLAMSWFFPVLIVYALAFGLSSILGIVRTPRGEPISKFDFAVPTITAFWVFGAAYYIVHRGSFSPLPLGAVGIVGALGLYGVAVFLARRRDQGAPGVNTFALAGTVLLSLSLPVAFENRVLAVGILAPTGLLLAHYAREWGSGGARLTSYLAQLVAAVCLGVWLYREPAGTGPAATMVVALVALVAGVAHYRFARRNPPPEASLFFNRFDRGDRLANLVLLAGLLGGFFFGRAALYIVLHRFPGNLENAFICGQSVIINLAAMALLLLGWVKENRELRNLAILVTLVGAAKVFMVDMLSTKGVPLVLSVLSFGVVAAVESVVLARWSTGTAEGESAAGTTARDEGPGARSD
;
A
#
# COMPACT_ATOMS: atom_id res chain seq x y z
N MET A 1 -45.17 -0.93 -53.08
CA MET A 1 -45.71 -0.32 -51.85
C MET A 1 -44.95 -0.68 -50.56
N ALA A 2 -44.29 -1.84 -50.44
CA ALA A 2 -43.50 -2.17 -49.23
C ALA A 2 -42.14 -1.44 -49.14
N ASP A 3 -41.54 -1.10 -50.29
CA ASP A 3 -40.20 -0.48 -50.38
C ASP A 3 -40.19 1.02 -50.06
N GLU A 4 -41.27 1.75 -50.38
CA GLU A 4 -41.41 3.17 -50.06
C GLU A 4 -41.51 3.45 -48.55
N ARG A 5 -42.07 2.51 -47.77
CA ARG A 5 -42.16 2.67 -46.30
C ARG A 5 -40.79 2.53 -45.63
N GLY A 6 -39.94 1.64 -46.13
CA GLY A 6 -38.55 1.49 -45.63
C GLY A 6 -37.67 2.67 -45.98
N LEU A 7 -37.84 3.25 -47.17
CA LEU A 7 -37.17 4.48 -47.59
C LEU A 7 -37.60 5.69 -46.75
N ARG A 8 -38.90 5.85 -46.48
CA ARG A 8 -39.40 6.94 -45.62
C ARG A 8 -38.88 6.84 -44.18
N GLN A 9 -38.85 5.64 -43.60
CA GLN A 9 -38.27 5.44 -42.26
C GLN A 9 -36.77 5.73 -42.20
N ARG A 10 -36.02 5.40 -43.25
CA ARG A 10 -34.59 5.75 -43.36
C ARG A 10 -34.38 7.26 -43.49
N ILE A 11 -35.21 7.94 -44.26
CA ILE A 11 -35.15 9.40 -44.42
C ILE A 11 -35.49 10.10 -43.10
N GLU A 12 -36.54 9.66 -42.39
CA GLU A 12 -36.87 10.20 -41.05
C GLU A 12 -35.76 9.93 -40.03
N GLY A 13 -35.09 8.78 -40.10
CA GLY A 13 -33.94 8.46 -39.28
C GLY A 13 -32.74 9.39 -39.56
N LEU A 14 -32.45 9.63 -40.85
CA LEU A 14 -31.37 10.52 -41.28
C LEU A 14 -31.67 11.98 -40.94
N GLU A 15 -32.91 12.45 -41.06
CA GLU A 15 -33.29 13.81 -40.65
C GLU A 15 -33.10 14.03 -39.14
N LYS A 16 -33.42 13.02 -38.32
CA LYS A 16 -33.15 13.09 -36.87
C LYS A 16 -31.65 13.12 -36.56
N GLU A 17 -30.83 12.32 -37.24
CA GLU A 17 -29.38 12.35 -37.04
C GLU A 17 -28.75 13.67 -37.50
N VAL A 18 -29.16 14.18 -38.66
CA VAL A 18 -28.69 15.48 -39.19
C VAL A 18 -29.13 16.63 -38.29
N GLY A 19 -30.36 16.59 -37.75
CA GLY A 19 -30.84 17.55 -36.76
C GLY A 19 -30.02 17.52 -35.46
N GLY A 20 -29.71 16.32 -34.95
CA GLY A 20 -28.87 16.14 -33.76
C GLY A 20 -27.42 16.60 -33.98
N LEU A 21 -26.88 16.43 -35.18
CA LEU A 21 -25.55 16.90 -35.55
C LEU A 21 -25.49 18.43 -35.69
N ARG A 22 -26.49 19.05 -36.34
CA ARG A 22 -26.60 20.52 -36.41
C ARG A 22 -26.65 21.15 -35.03
N GLN A 23 -27.46 20.61 -34.13
CA GLN A 23 -27.56 21.13 -32.76
C GLN A 23 -26.25 20.99 -31.97
N ARG A 24 -25.47 19.93 -32.22
CA ARG A 24 -24.13 19.77 -31.62
C ARG A 24 -23.12 20.75 -32.20
N LEU A 25 -23.22 21.02 -33.50
CA LEU A 25 -22.34 21.93 -34.21
C LEU A 25 -22.61 23.38 -33.78
N GLU A 26 -23.87 23.79 -33.66
CA GLU A 26 -24.27 25.10 -33.09
C GLU A 26 -23.79 25.27 -31.64
N ARG A 27 -23.87 24.22 -30.81
CA ARG A 27 -23.34 24.27 -29.43
C ARG A 27 -21.82 24.38 -29.38
N LEU A 28 -21.11 23.75 -30.32
CA LEU A 28 -19.65 23.84 -30.42
C LEU A 28 -19.21 25.19 -30.98
N GLU A 29 -19.93 25.73 -31.96
CA GLU A 29 -19.68 27.07 -32.51
C GLU A 29 -19.97 28.16 -31.47
N ALA A 30 -21.05 28.04 -30.71
CA ALA A 30 -21.35 28.95 -29.60
C ALA A 30 -20.29 28.88 -28.50
N ALA A 31 -19.84 27.68 -28.10
CA ALA A 31 -18.77 27.51 -27.12
C ALA A 31 -17.41 28.04 -27.62
N LEU A 32 -17.14 27.94 -28.93
CA LEU A 32 -15.92 28.46 -29.55
C LEU A 32 -15.95 30.00 -29.65
N ALA A 33 -17.12 30.59 -29.93
CA ALA A 33 -17.33 32.04 -29.97
C ALA A 33 -17.17 32.70 -28.58
N GLU A 34 -17.51 31.98 -27.51
CA GLU A 34 -17.30 32.44 -26.12
C GLU A 34 -15.86 32.19 -25.60
N GLY A 35 -14.97 31.60 -26.40
CA GLY A 35 -13.59 31.33 -26.01
C GLY A 35 -13.43 30.29 -24.90
N VAL A 36 -14.50 29.54 -24.58
CA VAL A 36 -14.51 28.52 -23.53
C VAL A 36 -14.31 27.15 -24.17
N VAL A 37 -13.13 26.55 -23.97
CA VAL A 37 -12.87 25.16 -24.39
C VAL A 37 -13.79 24.23 -23.58
N PRO A 38 -14.80 23.56 -24.18
CA PRO A 38 -15.69 22.70 -23.42
C PRO A 38 -14.94 21.43 -23.02
N LYS A 39 -14.89 21.18 -21.71
CA LYS A 39 -14.35 19.96 -21.12
C LYS A 39 -15.21 18.77 -21.58
N ALA A 40 -14.59 17.80 -22.25
CA ALA A 40 -15.28 16.61 -22.75
C ALA A 40 -16.08 15.92 -21.63
N PRO A 41 -17.35 15.50 -21.88
CA PRO A 41 -18.14 14.85 -20.85
C PRO A 41 -17.53 13.49 -20.49
N GLU A 42 -17.46 13.22 -19.18
CA GLU A 42 -17.13 11.90 -18.64
C GLU A 42 -18.11 10.88 -19.20
N VAL A 43 -17.59 9.89 -19.93
CA VAL A 43 -18.36 8.72 -20.37
C VAL A 43 -18.71 7.91 -19.13
N GLU A 44 -19.96 8.04 -18.71
CA GLU A 44 -20.62 7.14 -17.79
C GLU A 44 -20.47 5.70 -18.32
N LYS A 45 -19.86 4.82 -17.51
CA LYS A 45 -19.67 3.41 -17.84
C LYS A 45 -21.04 2.72 -17.86
N ALA A 46 -21.72 2.79 -18.99
CA ALA A 46 -22.80 1.88 -19.31
C ALA A 46 -22.21 0.47 -19.45
N SER A 47 -22.56 -0.40 -18.51
CA SER A 47 -22.31 -1.84 -18.56
C SER A 47 -23.03 -2.44 -19.77
N THR A 48 -22.35 -2.52 -20.91
CA THR A 48 -22.82 -3.31 -22.05
C THR A 48 -22.58 -4.79 -21.76
N GLY A 49 -23.66 -5.47 -21.38
CA GLY A 49 -23.75 -6.92 -21.38
C GLY A 49 -23.43 -7.47 -22.77
N LEU A 50 -22.64 -8.53 -22.79
CA LEU A 50 -22.37 -9.33 -23.99
C LEU A 50 -23.68 -9.88 -24.55
N ARG A 51 -24.15 -9.31 -25.66
CA ARG A 51 -24.84 -10.08 -26.70
C ARG A 51 -23.95 -10.09 -27.92
N THR A 52 -23.17 -11.17 -28.04
CA THR A 52 -22.33 -11.49 -29.19
C THR A 52 -23.21 -11.90 -30.36
N THR A 53 -23.45 -10.99 -31.31
CA THR A 53 -23.91 -11.34 -32.66
C THR A 53 -22.74 -11.88 -33.50
N PRO A 54 -22.95 -12.93 -34.31
CA PRO A 54 -21.91 -13.64 -35.07
C PRO A 54 -21.20 -12.78 -36.15
N ASP A 55 -21.80 -11.66 -36.58
CA ASP A 55 -21.22 -10.77 -37.60
C ASP A 55 -19.99 -9.97 -37.10
N ASN A 56 -19.80 -9.86 -35.79
CA ASN A 56 -18.63 -9.19 -35.21
C ASN A 56 -17.37 -10.07 -35.17
N LEU A 57 -17.50 -11.41 -35.30
CA LEU A 57 -16.33 -12.30 -35.37
C LEU A 57 -15.74 -12.35 -36.80
N LEU A 58 -16.60 -12.29 -37.82
CA LEU A 58 -16.18 -12.26 -39.24
C LEU A 58 -15.61 -10.89 -39.65
N SER A 59 -16.15 -9.78 -39.13
CA SER A 59 -15.59 -8.45 -39.37
C SER A 59 -14.26 -8.20 -38.63
N TRP A 60 -14.02 -8.91 -37.52
CA TRP A 60 -12.73 -8.92 -36.82
C TRP A 60 -11.65 -9.70 -37.61
N ALA A 61 -12.03 -10.81 -38.24
CA ALA A 61 -11.16 -11.57 -39.15
C ALA A 61 -10.84 -10.80 -40.46
N GLY A 62 -11.73 -9.90 -40.89
CA GLY A 62 -11.59 -9.09 -42.11
C GLY A 62 -10.67 -7.87 -42.01
N LYS A 63 -10.04 -7.57 -40.86
CA LYS A 63 -9.02 -6.51 -40.82
C LYS A 63 -7.77 -6.98 -41.57
N ALA A 64 -7.58 -6.49 -42.79
CA ALA A 64 -6.51 -6.79 -43.76
C ALA A 64 -5.05 -6.78 -43.22
N SER A 65 -4.83 -6.37 -41.97
CA SER A 65 -3.54 -6.46 -41.28
C SER A 65 -3.31 -7.75 -40.47
N LEU A 66 -4.34 -8.58 -40.20
CA LEU A 66 -4.21 -9.76 -39.34
C LEU A 66 -3.81 -11.02 -40.12
N LEU A 67 -4.43 -11.27 -41.27
CA LEU A 67 -4.11 -12.43 -42.13
C LEU A 67 -2.62 -12.52 -42.50
N PRO A 68 -1.95 -11.44 -42.96
CA PRO A 68 -0.52 -11.49 -43.26
C PRO A 68 0.34 -11.77 -42.02
N ARG A 69 -0.05 -11.28 -40.83
CA ARG A 69 0.68 -11.50 -39.58
C ARG A 69 0.58 -12.95 -39.12
N VAL A 70 -0.62 -13.53 -39.20
CA VAL A 70 -0.86 -14.95 -38.88
C VAL A 70 -0.08 -15.83 -39.84
N ALA A 71 -0.13 -15.56 -41.15
CA ALA A 71 0.65 -16.29 -42.14
C ALA A 71 2.16 -16.24 -41.85
N THR A 72 2.72 -15.06 -41.57
CA THR A 72 4.15 -14.94 -41.21
C THR A 72 4.49 -15.70 -39.94
N LEU A 73 3.59 -15.72 -38.94
CA LEU A 73 3.80 -16.46 -37.69
C LEU A 73 3.79 -17.97 -37.96
N CYS A 74 2.87 -18.47 -38.78
CA CYS A 74 2.85 -19.87 -39.20
C CYS A 74 4.14 -20.27 -39.92
N PHE A 75 4.64 -19.47 -40.86
CA PHE A 75 5.91 -19.76 -41.55
C PHE A 75 7.11 -19.79 -40.59
N ILE A 76 7.19 -18.83 -39.65
CA ILE A 76 8.24 -18.82 -38.62
C ILE A 76 8.15 -20.08 -37.75
N MET A 77 6.93 -20.47 -37.35
CA MET A 77 6.70 -21.66 -36.52
C MET A 77 7.04 -22.96 -37.25
N VAL A 78 6.77 -23.07 -38.56
CA VAL A 78 7.14 -24.26 -39.34
C VAL A 78 8.66 -24.46 -39.38
N VAL A 79 9.43 -23.39 -39.57
CA VAL A 79 10.90 -23.48 -39.54
C VAL A 79 11.40 -23.87 -38.16
N ALA A 80 10.84 -23.28 -37.10
CA ALA A 80 11.17 -23.65 -35.72
C ALA A 80 10.83 -25.12 -35.41
N LEU A 81 9.68 -25.60 -35.88
CA LEU A 81 9.26 -26.99 -35.71
C LEU A 81 10.16 -27.96 -36.48
N ALA A 82 10.55 -27.63 -37.71
CA ALA A 82 11.47 -28.44 -38.49
C ALA A 82 12.84 -28.58 -37.82
N LEU A 83 13.39 -27.48 -37.28
CA LEU A 83 14.63 -27.48 -36.48
C LEU A 83 14.50 -28.35 -35.22
N ARG A 84 13.37 -28.25 -34.53
CA ARG A 84 13.06 -29.09 -33.36
C ARG A 84 12.99 -30.57 -33.74
N THR A 85 12.22 -30.93 -34.76
CA THR A 85 12.08 -32.32 -35.22
C THR A 85 13.42 -32.91 -35.69
N ALA A 86 14.28 -32.12 -36.34
CA ALA A 86 15.62 -32.56 -36.72
C ALA A 86 16.52 -32.84 -35.50
N THR A 87 16.36 -32.07 -34.42
CA THR A 87 17.10 -32.28 -33.17
C THR A 87 16.54 -33.48 -32.39
N ASP A 88 15.21 -33.62 -32.33
CA ASP A 88 14.52 -34.72 -31.63
C ASP A 88 14.80 -36.09 -32.28
N ASN A 89 14.97 -36.13 -33.60
CA ASN A 89 15.32 -37.35 -34.36
C ASN A 89 16.83 -37.65 -34.39
N GLU A 90 17.64 -36.97 -33.57
CA GLU A 90 19.11 -37.10 -33.51
C GLU A 90 19.86 -36.84 -34.84
N LEU A 91 19.20 -36.27 -35.84
CA LEU A 91 19.85 -35.87 -37.10
C LEU A 91 20.87 -34.75 -36.88
N ILE A 92 20.66 -33.95 -35.83
CA ILE A 92 21.54 -32.87 -35.40
C ILE A 92 21.82 -33.08 -33.90
N ASN A 93 23.10 -33.00 -33.51
CA ASN A 93 23.50 -33.05 -32.11
C ASN A 93 22.76 -31.96 -31.30
N GLN A 94 22.26 -32.28 -30.10
CA GLN A 94 21.52 -31.37 -29.22
C GLN A 94 22.25 -30.03 -28.95
N GLN A 95 23.58 -30.03 -28.87
CA GLN A 95 24.36 -28.79 -28.74
C GLN A 95 24.26 -27.90 -30.00
N LEU A 96 24.36 -28.51 -31.19
CA LEU A 96 24.20 -27.81 -32.46
C LEU A 96 22.74 -27.34 -32.65
N GLY A 97 21.76 -28.15 -32.28
CA GLY A 97 20.33 -27.78 -32.30
C GLY A 97 20.05 -26.55 -31.43
N THR A 98 20.65 -26.49 -30.23
CA THR A 98 20.56 -25.34 -29.33
C THR A 98 21.17 -24.07 -29.93
N ILE A 99 22.37 -24.18 -30.50
CA ILE A 99 23.04 -23.04 -31.15
C ILE A 99 22.22 -22.54 -32.35
N LEU A 100 21.69 -23.45 -33.18
CA LEU A 100 20.84 -23.10 -34.31
C LEU A 100 19.54 -22.43 -33.87
N GLY A 101 18.90 -22.94 -32.81
CA GLY A 101 17.68 -22.34 -32.25
C GLY A 101 17.90 -20.92 -31.72
N ILE A 102 18.95 -20.71 -30.92
CA ILE A 102 19.31 -19.38 -30.40
C ILE A 102 19.68 -18.44 -31.56
N SER A 103 20.45 -18.92 -32.55
CA SER A 103 20.86 -18.14 -33.72
C SER A 103 19.64 -17.74 -34.56
N TYR A 104 18.71 -18.65 -34.78
CA TYR A 104 17.46 -18.38 -35.49
C TYR A 104 16.63 -17.31 -34.79
N ALA A 105 16.46 -17.43 -33.46
CA ALA A 105 15.76 -16.43 -32.66
C ALA A 105 16.44 -15.05 -32.72
N ALA A 106 17.78 -15.01 -32.66
CA ALA A 106 18.56 -13.78 -32.80
C ALA A 106 18.37 -13.12 -34.17
N ILE A 107 18.37 -13.91 -35.26
CA ILE A 107 18.12 -13.41 -36.63
C ILE A 107 16.73 -12.79 -36.71
N LEU A 108 15.70 -13.42 -36.14
CA LEU A 108 14.35 -12.86 -36.10
C LEU A 108 14.27 -11.53 -35.34
N MET A 109 14.99 -11.42 -34.22
CA MET A 109 15.07 -10.18 -33.45
C MET A 109 15.79 -9.06 -34.21
N ILE A 110 16.89 -9.38 -34.91
CA ILE A 110 17.62 -8.42 -35.78
C ILE A 110 16.76 -7.99 -36.97
N ALA A 111 16.09 -8.93 -37.63
CA ALA A 111 15.14 -8.63 -38.70
C ALA A 111 14.02 -7.71 -38.20
N GLY A 112 13.48 -8.00 -37.01
CA GLY A 112 12.52 -7.14 -36.33
C GLY A 112 13.05 -5.72 -36.08
N TRP A 113 14.30 -5.57 -35.61
CA TRP A 113 14.96 -4.27 -35.43
C TRP A 113 15.01 -3.47 -36.73
N LEU A 114 15.45 -4.09 -37.83
CA LEU A 114 15.55 -3.44 -39.14
C LEU A 114 14.17 -3.05 -39.69
N LEU A 115 13.17 -3.92 -39.52
CA LEU A 115 11.79 -3.68 -39.96
C LEU A 115 11.12 -2.55 -39.18
N TYR A 116 11.40 -2.40 -37.88
CA TYR A 116 10.97 -1.25 -37.10
C TYR A 116 11.57 0.06 -37.63
N GLY A 117 12.84 0.04 -38.05
CA GLY A 117 13.48 1.18 -38.73
C GLY A 117 12.79 1.58 -40.03
N ARG A 118 12.24 0.59 -40.76
CA ARG A 118 11.47 0.79 -42.00
C ARG A 118 9.97 1.03 -41.79
N ARG A 119 9.50 1.14 -40.54
CA ARG A 119 8.07 1.29 -40.16
C ARG A 119 7.14 0.21 -40.75
N ASN A 120 7.65 -1.01 -40.96
CA ASN A 120 6.85 -2.10 -41.53
C ASN A 120 5.86 -2.67 -40.50
N ALA A 121 4.62 -2.92 -40.91
CA ALA A 121 3.54 -3.46 -40.08
C ALA A 121 3.81 -4.88 -39.53
N GLN A 122 4.78 -5.62 -40.09
CA GLN A 122 5.18 -6.96 -39.65
C GLN A 122 6.28 -6.97 -38.58
N ALA A 123 6.96 -5.84 -38.33
CA ALA A 123 8.06 -5.75 -37.36
C ALA A 123 7.73 -6.33 -35.96
N PRO A 124 6.51 -6.11 -35.40
CA PRO A 124 6.13 -6.70 -34.12
C PRO A 124 6.16 -8.23 -34.13
N VAL A 125 5.72 -8.87 -35.22
CA VAL A 125 5.63 -10.33 -35.32
C VAL A 125 7.01 -10.95 -35.23
N PHE A 126 7.98 -10.45 -36.00
CA PHE A 126 9.36 -10.93 -35.97
C PHE A 126 9.99 -10.74 -34.58
N THR A 127 9.82 -9.58 -33.96
CA THR A 127 10.39 -9.34 -32.61
C THR A 127 9.77 -10.21 -31.53
N VAL A 128 8.44 -10.40 -31.54
CA VAL A 128 7.74 -11.18 -30.51
C VAL A 128 7.98 -12.67 -30.71
N ALA A 129 7.92 -13.17 -31.95
CA ALA A 129 8.22 -14.56 -32.26
C ALA A 129 9.69 -14.90 -31.92
N GLY A 130 10.64 -14.04 -32.32
CA GLY A 130 12.05 -14.20 -31.95
C GLY A 130 12.26 -14.21 -30.44
N ALA A 131 11.59 -13.32 -29.69
CA ALA A 131 11.67 -13.29 -28.23
C ALA A 131 11.12 -14.57 -27.58
N ILE A 132 9.91 -15.00 -27.95
CA ILE A 132 9.27 -16.19 -27.40
C ILE A 132 10.10 -17.43 -27.72
N LEU A 133 10.62 -17.55 -28.95
CA LEU A 133 11.50 -18.65 -29.34
C LEU A 133 12.79 -18.65 -28.53
N LEU A 134 13.47 -17.50 -28.39
CA LEU A 134 14.68 -17.40 -27.58
C LEU A 134 14.43 -17.88 -26.15
N PHE A 135 13.39 -17.36 -25.52
CA PHE A 135 13.03 -17.68 -24.14
C PHE A 135 12.59 -19.13 -23.96
N SER A 136 11.87 -19.70 -24.93
CA SER A 136 11.48 -21.12 -24.90
C SER A 136 12.67 -22.04 -25.10
N VAL A 137 13.51 -21.78 -26.09
CA VAL A 137 14.70 -22.60 -26.40
C VAL A 137 15.67 -22.59 -25.22
N VAL A 138 15.93 -21.43 -24.61
CA VAL A 138 16.84 -21.36 -23.45
C VAL A 138 16.29 -22.13 -22.25
N VAL A 139 14.98 -22.05 -21.98
CA VAL A 139 14.34 -22.83 -20.90
C VAL A 139 14.41 -24.32 -21.20
N GLU A 140 14.04 -24.75 -22.39
CA GLU A 140 13.98 -26.16 -22.77
C GLU A 140 15.38 -26.81 -22.80
N THR A 141 16.36 -26.12 -23.36
CA THR A 141 17.74 -26.62 -23.48
C THR A 141 18.44 -26.76 -22.14
N GLN A 142 18.15 -25.88 -21.19
CA GLN A 142 18.72 -25.97 -19.85
C GLN A 142 17.91 -26.94 -18.96
N ALA A 143 16.59 -26.79 -18.88
CA ALA A 143 15.76 -27.53 -17.92
C ALA A 143 15.54 -29.00 -18.33
N HIS A 144 15.38 -29.27 -19.63
CA HIS A 144 15.09 -30.61 -20.13
C HIS A 144 16.34 -31.31 -20.66
N PHE A 145 17.09 -30.65 -21.55
CA PHE A 145 18.22 -31.29 -22.23
C PHE A 145 19.56 -31.17 -21.48
N LYS A 146 19.66 -30.29 -20.47
CA LYS A 146 20.89 -30.00 -19.70
C LYS A 146 22.13 -29.74 -20.58
N SER A 147 21.92 -29.31 -21.82
CA SER A 147 22.96 -29.11 -22.83
C SER A 147 23.62 -27.73 -22.71
N LEU A 148 22.93 -26.78 -22.06
CA LEU A 148 23.41 -25.44 -21.77
C LEU A 148 23.68 -25.30 -20.26
N SER A 149 24.86 -24.80 -19.89
CA SER A 149 25.16 -24.50 -18.49
C SER A 149 24.30 -23.33 -17.98
N PRO A 150 24.04 -23.21 -16.66
CA PRO A 150 23.16 -22.17 -16.14
C PRO A 150 23.63 -20.75 -16.45
N GLN A 151 24.94 -20.49 -16.36
CA GLN A 151 25.55 -19.18 -16.60
C GLN A 151 25.18 -18.55 -17.96
N PRO A 152 25.44 -19.21 -19.12
CA PRO A 152 25.05 -18.69 -20.42
C PRO A 152 23.54 -18.64 -20.62
N ALA A 153 22.75 -19.49 -19.95
CA ALA A 153 21.30 -19.44 -20.01
C ALA A 153 20.76 -18.12 -19.41
N TYR A 154 21.16 -17.77 -18.18
CA TYR A 154 20.78 -16.49 -17.55
C TYR A 154 21.28 -15.28 -18.36
N PHE A 155 22.50 -15.35 -18.88
CA PHE A 155 23.05 -14.28 -19.71
C PHE A 155 22.27 -14.10 -21.01
N ALA A 156 21.89 -15.19 -21.70
CA ALA A 156 21.08 -15.14 -22.91
C ALA A 156 19.70 -14.51 -22.65
N LEU A 157 19.06 -14.84 -21.52
CA LEU A 157 17.81 -14.19 -21.11
C LEU A 157 17.98 -12.68 -20.88
N MET A 158 19.03 -12.28 -20.15
CA MET A 158 19.34 -10.87 -19.87
C MET A 158 19.62 -10.09 -21.16
N VAL A 159 20.44 -10.64 -22.06
CA VAL A 159 20.74 -10.03 -23.36
C VAL A 159 19.47 -9.93 -24.22
N GLY A 160 18.67 -11.01 -24.29
CA GLY A 160 17.41 -11.01 -25.02
C GLY A 160 16.44 -9.93 -24.53
N GLY A 161 16.23 -9.85 -23.21
CA GLY A 161 15.43 -8.81 -22.59
C GLY A 161 15.99 -7.39 -22.84
N GLY A 162 17.30 -7.22 -22.75
CA GLY A 162 17.99 -5.96 -23.01
C GLY A 162 17.88 -5.49 -24.47
N VAL A 163 18.04 -6.38 -25.44
CA VAL A 163 17.88 -6.07 -26.88
C VAL A 163 16.44 -5.64 -27.17
N LEU A 164 15.44 -6.37 -26.64
CA LEU A 164 14.03 -5.99 -26.82
C LEU A 164 13.71 -4.65 -26.18
N ALA A 165 14.29 -4.36 -25.00
CA ALA A 165 14.18 -3.06 -24.38
C ALA A 165 14.79 -1.95 -25.26
N ALA A 166 15.98 -2.19 -25.82
CA ALA A 166 16.65 -1.26 -26.73
C ALA A 166 15.81 -0.97 -27.99
N ILE A 167 15.20 -2.00 -28.61
CA ILE A 167 14.24 -1.83 -29.72
C ILE A 167 13.09 -0.93 -29.26
N GLY A 168 12.48 -1.25 -28.12
CA GLY A 168 11.32 -0.52 -27.62
C GLY A 168 11.61 0.96 -27.33
N PHE A 169 12.77 1.27 -26.72
CA PHE A 169 13.16 2.65 -26.47
C PHE A 169 13.57 3.40 -27.74
N ARG A 170 14.33 2.76 -28.63
CA ARG A 170 14.81 3.39 -29.88
C ARG A 170 13.68 3.78 -30.83
N TYR A 171 12.63 2.95 -30.90
CA TYR A 171 11.49 3.15 -31.78
C TYR A 171 10.22 3.65 -31.07
N LYS A 172 10.28 3.89 -29.75
CA LYS A 172 9.15 4.33 -28.90
C LYS A 172 7.93 3.37 -28.94
N VAL A 173 8.18 2.06 -29.00
CA VAL A 173 7.15 1.00 -29.02
C VAL A 173 7.20 0.19 -27.73
N SER A 174 6.06 -0.02 -27.09
CA SER A 174 5.96 -0.70 -25.79
C SER A 174 6.06 -2.22 -25.86
N LEU A 175 5.57 -2.84 -26.94
CA LEU A 175 5.41 -4.29 -27.04
C LEU A 175 6.73 -5.08 -26.85
N PRO A 176 7.87 -4.72 -27.49
CA PRO A 176 9.13 -5.41 -27.28
C PRO A 176 9.56 -5.38 -25.80
N VAL A 177 9.43 -4.25 -25.12
CA VAL A 177 9.81 -4.11 -23.71
C VAL A 177 8.96 -5.00 -22.82
N ILE A 178 7.65 -5.06 -23.06
CA ILE A 178 6.72 -5.90 -22.29
C ILE A 178 7.09 -7.38 -22.47
N VAL A 179 7.19 -7.85 -23.71
CA VAL A 179 7.50 -9.25 -24.01
C VAL A 179 8.88 -9.63 -23.49
N GLY A 180 9.88 -8.76 -23.68
CA GLY A 180 11.23 -8.98 -23.19
C GLY A 180 11.33 -9.07 -21.68
N THR A 181 10.65 -8.16 -20.96
CA THR A 181 10.70 -8.14 -19.49
C THR A 181 9.92 -9.30 -18.88
N ILE A 182 8.71 -9.58 -19.38
CA ILE A 182 7.89 -10.71 -18.88
C ILE A 182 8.56 -12.04 -19.21
N GLY A 183 9.01 -12.22 -20.45
CA GLY A 183 9.66 -13.45 -20.89
C GLY A 183 10.94 -13.73 -20.11
N MET A 184 11.79 -12.72 -19.91
CA MET A 184 12.98 -12.84 -19.05
C MET A 184 12.61 -13.26 -17.61
N CYS A 185 11.59 -12.64 -17.00
CA CYS A 185 11.16 -12.99 -15.64
C CYS A 185 10.61 -14.42 -15.53
N LEU A 186 9.74 -14.83 -16.45
CA LEU A 186 9.10 -16.15 -16.43
C LEU A 186 10.10 -17.26 -16.78
N SER A 187 10.92 -17.06 -17.82
CA SER A 187 11.95 -18.01 -18.20
C SER A 187 13.03 -18.15 -17.13
N GLY A 188 13.46 -17.05 -16.50
CA GLY A 188 14.43 -17.10 -15.41
C GLY A 188 13.93 -17.93 -14.22
N MET A 189 12.62 -17.88 -13.93
CA MET A 189 12.00 -18.71 -12.89
C MET A 189 11.89 -20.19 -13.29
N ALA A 190 11.75 -20.49 -14.58
CA ALA A 190 11.51 -21.83 -15.09
C ALA A 190 12.79 -22.67 -15.25
N ILE A 191 13.91 -22.06 -15.66
CA ILE A 191 15.18 -22.74 -15.98
C ILE A 191 15.60 -23.72 -14.88
N ASP A 192 15.75 -23.26 -13.64
CA ASP A 192 16.27 -24.10 -12.55
C ASP A 192 15.18 -24.59 -11.59
N TYR A 193 13.91 -24.67 -12.01
CA TYR A 193 12.87 -25.25 -11.15
C TYR A 193 13.07 -26.77 -11.01
N PRO A 194 13.06 -27.35 -9.78
CA PRO A 194 12.59 -26.78 -8.52
C PRO A 194 13.66 -26.10 -7.66
N THR A 195 14.96 -26.14 -7.98
CA THR A 195 16.06 -25.56 -7.18
C THR A 195 16.74 -24.36 -7.87
N PRO A 196 16.12 -23.15 -7.86
CA PRO A 196 16.66 -21.99 -8.56
C PRO A 196 18.07 -21.62 -8.10
N LEU A 197 18.93 -21.27 -9.05
CA LEU A 197 20.22 -20.62 -8.77
C LEU A 197 20.00 -19.13 -8.46
N PHE A 198 19.66 -18.84 -7.20
CA PHE A 198 19.27 -17.49 -6.77
C PHE A 198 20.33 -16.42 -7.01
N SER A 199 21.62 -16.78 -7.00
CA SER A 199 22.73 -15.86 -7.29
C SER A 199 22.68 -15.28 -8.71
N TYR A 200 22.22 -16.05 -9.70
CA TYR A 200 22.07 -15.57 -11.09
C TYR A 200 20.67 -15.02 -11.38
N LEU A 201 19.65 -15.55 -10.71
CA LEU A 201 18.29 -15.04 -10.82
C LEU A 201 18.15 -13.61 -10.27
N THR A 202 18.94 -13.27 -9.24
CA THR A 202 18.97 -11.94 -8.64
C THR A 202 19.34 -10.81 -9.61
N PRO A 203 20.52 -10.81 -10.27
CA PRO A 203 20.87 -9.76 -11.22
C PRO A 203 19.90 -9.70 -12.41
N LEU A 204 19.35 -10.84 -12.85
CA LEU A 204 18.31 -10.87 -13.88
C LEU A 204 17.04 -10.14 -13.43
N MET A 205 16.55 -10.39 -12.22
CA MET A 205 15.38 -9.70 -11.67
C MET A 205 15.66 -8.21 -11.40
N LEU A 206 16.87 -7.85 -10.95
CA LEU A 206 17.27 -6.45 -10.79
C LEU A 206 17.27 -5.71 -12.15
N MET A 207 17.78 -6.36 -13.20
CA MET A 207 17.72 -5.84 -14.57
C MET A 207 16.27 -5.67 -15.04
N ALA A 208 15.41 -6.66 -14.79
CA ALA A 208 13.98 -6.58 -15.11
C ALA A 208 13.31 -5.36 -14.45
N ASN A 209 13.61 -5.11 -13.17
CA ASN A 209 13.10 -3.94 -12.44
C ASN A 209 13.62 -2.62 -13.03
N GLY A 210 14.90 -2.57 -13.39
CA GLY A 210 15.49 -1.42 -14.08
C GLY A 210 14.82 -1.14 -15.44
N LEU A 211 14.60 -2.18 -16.24
CA LEU A 211 13.88 -2.08 -17.52
C LEU A 211 12.43 -1.62 -17.31
N ALA A 212 11.71 -2.17 -16.33
CA ALA A 212 10.35 -1.76 -16.00
C ALA A 212 10.28 -0.29 -15.54
N LEU A 213 11.27 0.19 -14.78
CA LEU A 213 11.38 1.60 -14.40
C LEU A 213 11.53 2.50 -15.63
N LEU A 214 12.44 2.13 -16.54
CA LEU A 214 12.65 2.89 -17.79
C LEU A 214 11.42 2.82 -18.71
N ALA A 215 10.70 1.69 -18.73
CA ALA A 215 9.53 1.45 -19.57
C ALA A 215 8.37 2.40 -19.25
N THR A 216 8.33 3.01 -18.07
CA THR A 216 7.33 4.04 -17.71
C THR A 216 7.33 5.25 -18.65
N ARG A 217 8.45 5.50 -19.34
CA ARG A 217 8.55 6.55 -20.36
C ARG A 217 7.76 6.22 -21.64
N LEU A 218 7.34 4.97 -21.81
CA LEU A 218 6.53 4.50 -22.93
C LEU A 218 5.06 4.44 -22.53
N LYS A 219 4.16 4.88 -23.41
CA LYS A 219 2.70 4.86 -23.15
C LYS A 219 2.23 3.44 -22.82
N ARG A 220 1.39 3.30 -21.78
CA ARG A 220 0.72 2.05 -21.33
C ARG A 220 1.59 1.00 -20.63
N CYS A 221 2.83 1.29 -20.24
CA CYS A 221 3.71 0.32 -19.55
C CYS A 221 3.76 0.44 -18.01
N SER A 222 2.95 1.30 -17.38
CA SER A 222 3.05 1.55 -15.93
C SER A 222 2.73 0.33 -15.06
N TRP A 223 1.86 -0.57 -15.52
CA TRP A 223 1.56 -1.84 -14.84
C TRP A 223 2.76 -2.80 -14.79
N LEU A 224 3.69 -2.70 -15.75
CA LEU A 224 4.85 -3.60 -15.81
C LEU A 224 5.71 -3.53 -14.53
N ARG A 225 5.80 -2.35 -13.90
CA ARG A 225 6.49 -2.18 -12.61
C ARG A 225 5.86 -3.01 -11.50
N TRP A 226 4.52 -3.06 -11.43
CA TRP A 226 3.81 -3.88 -10.45
C TRP A 226 4.02 -5.37 -10.70
N PHE A 227 3.96 -5.80 -11.95
CA PHE A 227 4.21 -7.19 -12.33
C PHE A 227 5.62 -7.63 -11.92
N VAL A 228 6.65 -6.87 -12.27
CA VAL A 228 8.04 -7.24 -11.98
C VAL A 228 8.34 -7.16 -10.48
N LEU A 229 7.77 -6.18 -9.75
CA LEU A 229 7.84 -6.15 -8.29
C LEU A 229 7.26 -7.43 -7.68
N ALA A 230 6.05 -7.83 -8.09
CA ALA A 230 5.39 -9.02 -7.59
C ALA A 230 6.20 -10.29 -7.89
N MET A 231 6.74 -10.41 -9.11
CA MET A 231 7.63 -11.52 -9.49
C MET A 231 8.90 -11.55 -8.65
N THR A 232 9.53 -10.39 -8.41
CA THR A 232 10.75 -10.29 -7.58
C THR A 232 10.46 -10.71 -6.14
N MET A 233 9.35 -10.21 -5.56
CA MET A 233 8.91 -10.60 -4.22
C MET A 233 8.65 -12.11 -4.15
N LEU A 234 8.00 -12.70 -5.17
CA LEU A 234 7.73 -14.14 -5.21
C LEU A 234 9.01 -14.97 -5.26
N VAL A 235 9.94 -14.63 -6.15
CA VAL A 235 11.24 -15.33 -6.28
C VAL A 235 11.99 -15.32 -4.95
N MET A 236 12.13 -14.13 -4.36
CA MET A 236 12.86 -13.95 -3.11
C MET A 236 12.12 -14.58 -1.92
N GLN A 237 10.79 -14.62 -1.94
CA GLN A 237 10.01 -15.32 -0.92
C GLN A 237 10.17 -16.84 -1.02
N VAL A 238 10.22 -17.39 -2.22
CA VAL A 238 10.55 -18.82 -2.44
C VAL A 238 11.95 -19.12 -1.95
N TRP A 239 12.93 -18.23 -2.19
CA TRP A 239 14.28 -18.37 -1.62
C TRP A 239 14.25 -18.39 -0.09
N SER A 240 13.58 -17.40 0.52
CA SER A 240 13.45 -17.29 1.98
C SER A 240 12.81 -18.54 2.59
N PHE A 241 11.71 -19.04 2.00
CA PHE A 241 11.04 -20.25 2.47
C PHE A 241 11.92 -21.50 2.38
N LYS A 242 12.60 -21.71 1.25
CA LYS A 242 13.52 -22.85 1.08
C LYS A 242 14.65 -22.79 2.10
N LEU A 243 15.28 -21.62 2.24
CA LEU A 243 16.39 -21.43 3.17
C LEU A 243 15.94 -21.69 4.62
N GLY A 244 14.77 -21.19 5.02
CA GLY A 244 14.21 -21.47 6.35
C GLY A 244 13.84 -22.94 6.59
N LEU A 245 13.45 -23.70 5.55
CA LEU A 245 13.23 -25.15 5.69
C LEU A 245 14.55 -25.90 5.89
N PHE A 246 15.59 -25.57 5.10
CA PHE A 246 16.91 -26.18 5.24
C PHE A 246 17.56 -25.89 6.59
N LEU A 247 17.41 -24.66 7.11
CA LEU A 247 17.88 -24.28 8.44
C LEU A 247 17.30 -25.14 9.56
N VAL A 248 16.01 -25.48 9.46
CA VAL A 248 15.33 -26.34 10.45
C VAL A 248 15.77 -27.79 10.32
N SER A 249 16.07 -28.25 9.10
CA SER A 249 16.48 -29.64 8.84
C SER A 249 17.95 -29.93 9.17
N GLY A 250 18.77 -28.94 9.53
CA GLY A 250 20.15 -29.13 9.97
C GLY A 250 21.12 -29.69 8.91
N HIS A 251 20.74 -29.64 7.62
CA HIS A 251 21.59 -30.12 6.52
C HIS A 251 22.64 -29.06 6.13
N ASP A 252 23.81 -29.50 5.67
CA ASP A 252 24.91 -28.63 5.27
C ASP A 252 24.49 -27.62 4.19
N MET A 253 24.71 -26.34 4.48
CA MET A 253 24.38 -25.19 3.60
C MET A 253 25.42 -24.97 2.49
N SER A 254 25.96 -26.04 1.91
CA SER A 254 26.96 -25.93 0.84
C SER A 254 26.29 -25.87 -0.54
N GLY A 255 26.61 -24.81 -1.31
CA GLY A 255 26.19 -24.65 -2.70
C GLY A 255 25.18 -23.51 -2.96
N PRO A 256 24.25 -23.67 -3.94
CA PRO A 256 23.49 -22.58 -4.58
C PRO A 256 22.44 -21.86 -3.72
N LEU A 257 22.29 -22.26 -2.45
CA LEU A 257 21.37 -21.69 -1.46
C LEU A 257 22.09 -20.78 -0.44
N ALA A 258 23.30 -20.32 -0.76
CA ALA A 258 24.21 -19.62 0.13
C ALA A 258 23.54 -18.50 0.95
N MET A 259 23.41 -18.75 2.25
CA MET A 259 22.84 -17.81 3.22
C MET A 259 23.59 -16.47 3.26
N SER A 260 24.90 -16.50 3.00
CA SER A 260 25.75 -15.31 2.92
C SER A 260 25.30 -14.30 1.87
N TRP A 261 24.65 -14.75 0.79
CA TRP A 261 24.15 -13.88 -0.28
C TRP A 261 22.75 -13.34 -0.04
N PHE A 262 21.94 -14.01 0.78
CA PHE A 262 20.52 -13.64 0.93
C PHE A 262 20.32 -12.24 1.52
N PHE A 263 20.94 -11.92 2.66
CA PHE A 263 20.78 -10.61 3.30
C PHE A 263 21.36 -9.45 2.46
N PRO A 264 22.58 -9.55 1.89
CA PRO A 264 23.08 -8.52 0.98
C PRO A 264 22.16 -8.27 -0.20
N VAL A 265 21.62 -9.34 -0.81
CA VAL A 265 20.69 -9.21 -1.94
C VAL A 265 19.38 -8.53 -1.53
N LEU A 266 18.82 -8.87 -0.37
CA LEU A 266 17.65 -8.17 0.17
C LEU A 266 17.91 -6.67 0.35
N ILE A 267 19.08 -6.30 0.88
CA ILE A 267 19.47 -4.89 1.05
C ILE A 267 19.57 -4.20 -0.33
N VAL A 268 20.19 -4.86 -1.32
CA VAL A 268 20.27 -4.32 -2.69
C VAL A 268 18.88 -4.07 -3.27
N TYR A 269 17.92 -4.99 -3.11
CA TYR A 269 16.54 -4.77 -3.53
C TYR A 269 15.87 -3.63 -2.77
N ALA A 270 16.05 -3.57 -1.45
CA ALA A 270 15.50 -2.50 -0.63
C ALA A 270 15.98 -1.12 -1.12
N LEU A 271 17.29 -0.99 -1.38
CA LEU A 271 17.91 0.22 -1.91
C LEU A 271 17.44 0.51 -3.34
N ALA A 272 17.36 -0.50 -4.21
CA ALA A 272 16.91 -0.32 -5.60
C ALA A 272 15.46 0.17 -5.68
N PHE A 273 14.55 -0.40 -4.88
CA PHE A 273 13.15 0.03 -4.82
C PHE A 273 12.98 1.39 -4.13
N GLY A 274 13.76 1.66 -3.09
CA GLY A 274 13.83 2.97 -2.44
C GLY A 274 14.28 4.04 -3.44
N LEU A 275 15.40 3.82 -4.14
CA LEU A 275 15.95 4.73 -5.14
C LEU A 275 14.99 4.91 -6.34
N SER A 276 14.35 3.82 -6.79
CA SER A 276 13.32 3.86 -7.84
C SER A 276 12.17 4.81 -7.45
N SER A 277 11.72 4.75 -6.20
CA SER A 277 10.66 5.62 -5.68
C SER A 277 11.12 7.06 -5.49
N ILE A 278 12.35 7.28 -4.99
CA ILE A 278 12.96 8.63 -4.89
C ILE A 278 13.04 9.26 -6.28
N LEU A 279 13.58 8.54 -7.27
CA LEU A 279 13.69 9.03 -8.65
C LEU A 279 12.32 9.29 -9.26
N GLY A 280 11.31 8.45 -9.00
CA GLY A 280 9.94 8.66 -9.46
C GLY A 280 9.33 9.95 -8.89
N ILE A 281 9.47 10.16 -7.58
CA ILE A 281 8.95 11.35 -6.89
C ILE A 281 9.70 12.62 -7.33
N VAL A 282 11.03 12.58 -7.35
CA VAL A 282 11.87 13.75 -7.72
C VAL A 282 11.63 14.19 -9.17
N ARG A 283 11.28 13.26 -10.06
CA ARG A 283 11.01 13.54 -11.49
C ARG A 283 9.55 13.93 -11.76
N THR A 284 8.65 13.75 -10.80
CA THR A 284 7.23 14.12 -11.00
C THR A 284 7.13 15.65 -11.10
N PRO A 285 6.50 16.20 -12.16
CA PRO A 285 6.33 17.64 -12.30
C PRO A 285 5.59 18.26 -11.10
N ARG A 286 5.92 19.53 -10.78
CA ARG A 286 5.27 20.26 -9.70
C ARG A 286 3.76 20.35 -9.94
N GLY A 287 2.97 19.93 -8.95
CA GLY A 287 1.50 19.94 -9.00
C GLY A 287 0.87 18.67 -9.55
N GLU A 288 1.63 17.72 -10.09
CA GLU A 288 1.10 16.42 -10.51
C GLU A 288 1.03 15.43 -9.33
N PRO A 289 0.00 14.56 -9.29
CA PRO A 289 -0.10 13.53 -8.26
C PRO A 289 1.00 12.49 -8.44
N ILE A 290 1.60 12.07 -7.33
CA ILE A 290 2.60 11.00 -7.29
C ILE A 290 1.97 9.70 -7.78
N SER A 291 2.71 8.93 -8.58
CA SER A 291 2.22 7.64 -9.05
C SER A 291 1.93 6.70 -7.88
N LYS A 292 0.85 5.92 -7.97
CA LYS A 292 0.46 4.95 -6.93
C LYS A 292 1.59 3.95 -6.63
N PHE A 293 2.40 3.62 -7.64
CA PHE A 293 3.56 2.73 -7.46
C PHE A 293 4.62 3.41 -6.58
N ASP A 294 5.05 4.62 -6.94
CA ASP A 294 6.10 5.33 -6.20
C ASP A 294 5.68 5.69 -4.78
N PHE A 295 4.37 5.83 -4.53
CA PHE A 295 3.80 5.99 -3.20
C PHE A 295 3.80 4.68 -2.38
N ALA A 296 3.41 3.55 -2.97
CA ALA A 296 3.22 2.31 -2.22
C ALA A 296 4.51 1.51 -2.00
N VAL A 297 5.44 1.55 -2.97
CA VAL A 297 6.61 0.66 -3.00
C VAL A 297 7.49 0.78 -1.78
N PRO A 298 7.86 1.97 -1.26
CA PRO A 298 8.71 2.04 -0.05
C PRO A 298 8.10 1.31 1.14
N THR A 299 6.78 1.40 1.32
CA THR A 299 6.07 0.72 2.43
C THR A 299 5.98 -0.78 2.19
N ILE A 300 5.64 -1.20 0.96
CA ILE A 300 5.59 -2.62 0.59
C ILE A 300 6.97 -3.26 0.76
N THR A 301 8.02 -2.61 0.27
CA THR A 301 9.41 -3.07 0.38
C THR A 301 9.85 -3.15 1.84
N ALA A 302 9.56 -2.14 2.66
CA ALA A 302 9.87 -2.16 4.09
C ALA A 302 9.23 -3.36 4.81
N PHE A 303 7.92 -3.57 4.60
CA PHE A 303 7.19 -4.69 5.20
C PHE A 303 7.73 -6.04 4.70
N TRP A 304 7.90 -6.18 3.39
CA TRP A 304 8.30 -7.43 2.76
C TRP A 304 9.74 -7.84 3.08
N VAL A 305 10.70 -6.91 2.93
CA VAL A 305 12.12 -7.19 3.22
C VAL A 305 12.30 -7.57 4.68
N PHE A 306 11.66 -6.83 5.59
CA PHE A 306 11.72 -7.15 7.01
C PHE A 306 11.09 -8.51 7.31
N GLY A 307 9.92 -8.81 6.75
CA GLY A 307 9.25 -10.10 6.91
C GLY A 307 10.08 -11.28 6.39
N ALA A 308 10.68 -11.15 5.21
CA ALA A 308 11.52 -12.18 4.61
C ALA A 308 12.81 -12.43 5.43
N ALA A 309 13.42 -11.37 5.97
CA ALA A 309 14.58 -11.47 6.85
C ALA A 309 14.21 -12.05 8.23
N TYR A 310 13.09 -11.61 8.82
CA TYR A 310 12.59 -12.09 10.10
C TYR A 310 12.30 -13.59 10.08
N TYR A 311 11.70 -14.09 9.01
CA TYR A 311 11.45 -15.52 8.84
C TYR A 311 12.73 -16.35 8.93
N ILE A 312 13.81 -15.93 8.26
CA ILE A 312 15.08 -16.66 8.27
C ILE A 312 15.77 -16.57 9.63
N VAL A 313 15.84 -15.36 10.21
CA VAL A 313 16.49 -15.15 11.52
C VAL A 313 15.81 -16.00 12.58
N HIS A 314 14.48 -16.03 12.60
CA HIS A 314 13.71 -16.79 13.58
C HIS A 314 13.80 -18.31 13.35
N ARG A 315 13.82 -18.78 12.10
CA ARG A 315 13.90 -20.22 11.78
C ARG A 315 15.30 -20.79 11.92
N GLY A 316 16.34 -19.98 11.71
CA GLY A 316 17.73 -20.39 11.85
C GLY A 316 18.31 -20.21 13.24
N SER A 317 17.48 -19.94 14.25
CA SER A 317 17.92 -19.71 15.64
C SER A 317 19.00 -18.64 15.78
N PHE A 318 19.00 -17.65 14.88
CA PHE A 318 19.92 -16.51 14.95
C PHE A 318 19.43 -15.50 15.99
N SER A 319 20.37 -14.70 16.53
CA SER A 319 20.00 -13.57 17.37
C SER A 319 19.08 -12.60 16.61
N PRO A 320 17.93 -12.20 17.18
CA PRO A 320 17.01 -11.25 16.55
C PRO A 320 17.53 -9.80 16.58
N LEU A 321 18.43 -9.49 17.51
CA LEU A 321 18.87 -8.12 17.79
C LEU A 321 19.51 -7.40 16.58
N PRO A 322 20.43 -8.02 15.79
CA PRO A 322 20.99 -7.38 14.60
C PRO A 322 19.94 -7.01 13.56
N LEU A 323 18.93 -7.86 13.37
CA LEU A 323 17.83 -7.59 12.43
C LEU A 323 17.01 -6.38 12.89
N GLY A 324 16.68 -6.32 14.18
CA GLY A 324 16.02 -5.18 14.78
C GLY A 324 16.83 -3.89 14.61
N ALA A 325 18.13 -3.93 14.93
CA ALA A 325 19.02 -2.77 14.80
C ALA A 325 19.14 -2.27 13.35
N VAL A 326 19.35 -3.16 12.38
CA VAL A 326 19.39 -2.80 10.95
C VAL A 326 18.04 -2.23 10.49
N GLY A 327 16.93 -2.79 10.96
CA GLY A 327 15.59 -2.28 10.69
C GLY A 327 15.38 -0.86 11.23
N ILE A 328 15.85 -0.57 12.45
CA ILE A 328 15.78 0.78 13.04
C ILE A 328 16.62 1.76 12.21
N VAL A 329 17.86 1.40 11.86
CA VAL A 329 18.72 2.24 11.00
C VAL A 329 18.06 2.49 9.66
N GLY A 330 17.46 1.46 9.05
CA GLY A 330 16.70 1.59 7.80
C GLY A 330 15.50 2.54 7.95
N ALA A 331 14.75 2.45 9.06
CA ALA A 331 13.62 3.33 9.34
C ALA A 331 14.06 4.79 9.49
N LEU A 332 15.15 5.04 10.22
CA LEU A 332 15.76 6.37 10.33
C LEU A 332 16.24 6.88 8.98
N GLY A 333 16.81 6.01 8.14
CA GLY A 333 17.15 6.32 6.74
C GLY A 333 15.94 6.79 5.94
N LEU A 334 14.81 6.08 6.04
CA LEU A 334 13.55 6.46 5.37
C LEU A 334 13.02 7.82 5.88
N TYR A 335 13.05 8.06 7.19
CA TYR A 335 12.72 9.40 7.73
C TYR A 335 13.70 10.47 7.24
N GLY A 336 14.99 10.15 7.12
CA GLY A 336 16.00 11.03 6.53
C GLY A 336 15.68 11.41 5.08
N VAL A 337 15.20 10.45 4.28
CA VAL A 337 14.69 10.72 2.92
C VAL A 337 13.44 11.61 2.96
N ALA A 338 12.52 11.39 3.91
CA ALA A 338 11.35 12.24 4.08
C ALA A 338 11.75 13.69 4.40
N VAL A 339 12.71 13.89 5.31
CA VAL A 339 13.30 15.21 5.63
C VAL A 339 13.97 15.82 4.40
N PHE A 340 14.75 15.03 3.65
CA PHE A 340 15.39 15.49 2.41
C PHE A 340 14.37 16.00 1.39
N LEU A 341 13.27 15.27 1.18
CA LEU A 341 12.20 15.70 0.27
C LEU A 341 11.47 16.94 0.81
N ALA A 342 11.23 17.03 2.12
CA ALA A 342 10.59 18.18 2.74
C ALA A 342 11.42 19.47 2.58
N ARG A 343 12.76 19.37 2.66
CA ARG A 343 13.68 20.50 2.50
C ARG A 343 13.65 21.14 1.10
N ARG A 344 13.06 20.48 0.10
CA ARG A 344 12.89 21.05 -1.24
C ARG A 344 11.85 22.18 -1.27
N ARG A 345 11.06 22.36 -0.20
CA ARG A 345 10.04 23.42 -0.03
C ARG A 345 9.04 23.52 -1.18
N ASP A 346 8.77 22.41 -1.85
CA ASP A 346 7.66 22.33 -2.80
C ASP A 346 6.33 22.34 -2.02
N GLN A 347 5.29 23.00 -2.55
CA GLN A 347 3.98 23.11 -1.87
C GLN A 347 3.43 21.72 -1.50
N GLY A 348 3.04 21.54 -0.23
CA GLY A 348 2.51 20.28 0.29
C GLY A 348 3.52 19.15 0.49
N ALA A 349 4.81 19.40 0.21
CA ALA A 349 5.94 18.48 0.38
C ALA A 349 5.67 17.06 -0.22
N PRO A 350 5.61 16.95 -1.56
CA PRO A 350 5.27 15.70 -2.23
C PRO A 350 6.27 14.59 -1.88
N GLY A 351 5.75 13.42 -1.51
CA GLY A 351 6.54 12.21 -1.23
C GLY A 351 7.03 12.08 0.21
N VAL A 352 6.92 13.13 1.01
CA VAL A 352 7.25 13.07 2.46
C VAL A 352 6.42 11.99 3.16
N ASN A 353 5.11 11.96 2.90
CA ASN A 353 4.22 10.96 3.47
C ASN A 353 4.63 9.53 3.08
N THR A 354 5.05 9.31 1.83
CA THR A 354 5.48 8.01 1.32
C THR A 354 6.57 7.39 2.19
N PHE A 355 7.63 8.16 2.45
CA PHE A 355 8.77 7.68 3.21
C PHE A 355 8.55 7.72 4.72
N ALA A 356 7.76 8.68 5.22
CA ALA A 356 7.33 8.71 6.62
C ALA A 356 6.50 7.46 6.98
N LEU A 357 5.58 7.05 6.10
CA LEU A 357 4.77 5.84 6.30
C LEU A 357 5.65 4.59 6.27
N ALA A 358 6.54 4.46 5.27
CA ALA A 358 7.45 3.34 5.18
C ALA A 358 8.38 3.25 6.41
N GLY A 359 8.90 4.40 6.87
CA GLY A 359 9.71 4.50 8.09
C GLY A 359 8.93 4.11 9.33
N THR A 360 7.67 4.54 9.45
CA THR A 360 6.79 4.17 10.57
C THR A 360 6.51 2.67 10.61
N VAL A 361 6.20 2.07 9.45
CA VAL A 361 5.96 0.63 9.32
C VAL A 361 7.23 -0.15 9.69
N LEU A 362 8.38 0.20 9.11
CA LEU A 362 9.64 -0.49 9.41
C LEU A 362 10.03 -0.35 10.88
N LEU A 363 9.82 0.82 11.47
CA LEU A 363 10.09 1.07 12.89
C LEU A 363 9.16 0.22 13.78
N SER A 364 7.88 0.11 13.44
CA SER A 364 6.90 -0.69 14.19
C SER A 364 7.22 -2.19 14.18
N LEU A 365 7.83 -2.68 13.10
CA LEU A 365 8.27 -4.07 12.97
C LEU A 365 9.62 -4.31 13.65
N SER A 366 10.54 -3.35 13.58
CA SER A 366 11.93 -3.53 14.04
C SER A 366 12.12 -3.31 15.54
N LEU A 367 11.43 -2.36 16.17
CA LEU A 367 11.60 -2.10 17.61
C LEU A 367 11.29 -3.32 18.50
N PRO A 368 10.17 -4.06 18.31
CA PRO A 368 9.88 -5.24 19.16
C PRO A 368 10.94 -6.34 19.02
N VAL A 369 11.56 -6.43 17.84
CA VAL A 369 12.62 -7.41 17.55
C VAL A 369 13.96 -6.97 18.15
N ALA A 370 14.26 -5.66 18.12
CA ALA A 370 15.50 -5.11 18.66
C ALA A 370 15.57 -5.16 20.19
N PHE A 371 14.47 -4.86 20.88
CA PHE A 371 14.46 -4.82 22.35
C PHE A 371 14.27 -6.18 23.01
N GLU A 372 13.91 -7.23 22.23
CA GLU A 372 13.40 -8.53 22.71
C GLU A 372 12.17 -8.42 23.65
N ASN A 373 11.75 -7.20 23.93
CA ASN A 373 10.70 -6.79 24.83
C ASN A 373 9.71 -5.97 24.03
N ARG A 374 8.56 -6.59 23.76
CA ARG A 374 7.52 -6.00 22.93
C ARG A 374 6.98 -4.72 23.55
N VAL A 375 6.82 -4.65 24.87
CA VAL A 375 6.24 -3.49 25.55
C VAL A 375 7.14 -2.26 25.39
N LEU A 376 8.46 -2.39 25.55
CA LEU A 376 9.40 -1.26 25.41
C LEU A 376 9.33 -0.56 24.04
N ALA A 377 8.99 -1.29 22.98
CA ALA A 377 8.83 -0.71 21.64
C ALA A 377 7.75 0.38 21.61
N VAL A 378 6.66 0.24 22.37
CA VAL A 378 5.58 1.24 22.46
C VAL A 378 6.10 2.57 23.02
N GLY A 379 7.06 2.50 23.95
CA GLY A 379 7.68 3.67 24.58
C GLY A 379 8.42 4.57 23.59
N ILE A 380 8.81 4.04 22.43
CA ILE A 380 9.43 4.81 21.34
C ILE A 380 8.43 5.13 20.23
N LEU A 381 7.53 4.19 19.88
CA LEU A 381 6.55 4.39 18.82
C LEU A 381 5.57 5.54 19.11
N ALA A 382 5.07 5.64 20.35
CA ALA A 382 4.12 6.69 20.71
C ALA A 382 4.74 8.11 20.63
N PRO A 383 5.94 8.37 21.20
CA PRO A 383 6.63 9.64 20.98
C PRO A 383 6.97 9.92 19.51
N THR A 384 7.31 8.88 18.73
CA THR A 384 7.56 9.03 17.28
C THR A 384 6.34 9.57 16.55
N GLY A 385 5.14 9.10 16.91
CA GLY A 385 3.88 9.66 16.38
C GLY A 385 3.74 11.16 16.69
N LEU A 386 4.00 11.59 17.92
CA LEU A 386 3.97 13.01 18.28
C LEU A 386 5.02 13.84 17.52
N LEU A 387 6.26 13.34 17.42
CA LEU A 387 7.34 14.00 16.67
C LEU A 387 6.97 14.14 15.19
N LEU A 388 6.40 13.10 14.59
CA LEU A 388 5.97 13.16 13.20
C LEU A 388 4.84 14.18 12.98
N ALA A 389 3.96 14.37 13.97
CA ALA A 389 2.94 15.42 13.92
C ALA A 389 3.55 16.83 13.94
N HIS A 390 4.60 17.02 14.74
CA HIS A 390 5.35 18.26 14.79
C HIS A 390 5.99 18.58 13.43
N TYR A 391 6.73 17.62 12.87
CA TYR A 391 7.33 17.77 11.55
C TYR A 391 6.29 17.89 10.42
N ALA A 392 5.16 17.20 10.51
CA ALA A 392 4.08 17.31 9.53
C ALA A 392 3.53 18.74 9.43
N ARG A 393 3.48 19.47 10.56
CA ARG A 393 3.14 20.90 10.59
C ARG A 393 4.20 21.73 9.87
N GLU A 394 5.48 21.55 10.22
CA GLU A 394 6.59 22.29 9.59
C GLU A 394 6.66 22.06 8.08
N TRP A 395 6.36 20.84 7.62
CA TRP A 395 6.36 20.47 6.22
C TRP A 395 5.08 20.85 5.48
N GLY A 396 4.03 21.29 6.18
CA GLY A 396 2.72 21.55 5.60
C GLY A 396 2.10 20.30 4.94
N SER A 397 2.43 19.11 5.43
CA SER A 397 2.01 17.84 4.80
C SER A 397 0.88 17.17 5.58
N GLY A 398 -0.35 17.26 5.05
CA GLY A 398 -1.50 16.55 5.63
C GLY A 398 -1.35 15.02 5.59
N GLY A 399 -0.64 14.47 4.61
CA GLY A 399 -0.35 13.04 4.58
C GLY A 399 0.52 12.60 5.77
N ALA A 400 1.60 13.34 6.06
CA ALA A 400 2.48 13.03 7.19
C ALA A 400 1.74 13.10 8.54
N ARG A 401 0.77 14.01 8.67
CA ARG A 401 -0.14 14.08 9.82
C ARG A 401 -1.02 12.83 9.94
N LEU A 402 -1.54 12.32 8.82
CA LEU A 402 -2.31 11.06 8.86
C LEU A 402 -1.42 9.88 9.31
N THR A 403 -0.17 9.85 8.83
CA THR A 403 0.81 8.84 9.26
C THR A 403 1.15 8.99 10.74
N SER A 404 1.19 10.20 11.29
CA SER A 404 1.38 10.43 12.72
C SER A 404 0.23 9.85 13.55
N TYR A 405 -1.02 10.00 13.08
CA TYR A 405 -2.19 9.41 13.73
C TYR A 405 -2.16 7.88 13.67
N LEU A 406 -1.78 7.33 12.52
CA LEU A 406 -1.62 5.89 12.35
C LEU A 406 -0.53 5.35 13.28
N ALA A 407 0.62 6.03 13.42
CA ALA A 407 1.69 5.64 14.32
C ALA A 407 1.20 5.54 15.78
N GLN A 408 0.41 6.52 16.24
CA GLN A 408 -0.17 6.51 17.58
C GLN A 408 -1.16 5.35 17.76
N LEU A 409 -2.01 5.12 16.75
CA LEU A 409 -2.98 4.03 16.79
C LEU A 409 -2.29 2.66 16.82
N VAL A 410 -1.25 2.47 16.01
CA VAL A 410 -0.43 1.25 16.00
C VAL A 410 0.21 1.03 17.36
N ALA A 411 0.80 2.06 17.97
CA ALA A 411 1.37 1.97 19.31
C ALA A 411 0.34 1.51 20.36
N ALA A 412 -0.87 2.05 20.30
CA ALA A 412 -1.98 1.67 21.18
C ALA A 412 -2.47 0.23 20.93
N VAL A 413 -2.65 -0.17 19.68
CA VAL A 413 -3.05 -1.54 19.32
C VAL A 413 -1.99 -2.55 19.76
N CYS A 414 -0.71 -2.25 19.53
CA CYS A 414 0.41 -3.07 20.00
C CYS A 414 0.39 -3.25 21.51
N LEU A 415 0.20 -2.16 22.27
CA LEU A 415 0.06 -2.21 23.73
C LEU A 415 -1.12 -3.10 24.14
N GLY A 416 -2.25 -2.95 23.45
CA GLY A 416 -3.45 -3.77 23.63
C GLY A 416 -3.22 -5.26 23.44
N VAL A 417 -2.67 -5.64 22.28
CA VAL A 417 -2.42 -7.03 21.90
C VAL A 417 -1.40 -7.69 22.81
N TRP A 418 -0.31 -6.99 23.15
CA TRP A 418 0.78 -7.56 23.93
C TRP A 418 0.45 -7.70 25.42
N LEU A 419 -0.32 -6.77 25.99
CA LEU A 419 -0.72 -6.83 27.40
C LEU A 419 -2.09 -7.50 27.63
N TYR A 420 -2.77 -7.99 26.58
CA TYR A 420 -4.06 -8.65 26.75
C TYR A 420 -3.96 -9.87 27.68
N ARG A 421 -3.03 -10.79 27.37
CA ARG A 421 -2.84 -12.05 28.11
C ARG A 421 -1.85 -11.97 29.27
N GLU A 422 -0.91 -11.02 29.23
CA GLU A 422 0.17 -10.92 30.22
C GLU A 422 0.13 -9.53 30.91
N PRO A 423 -0.60 -9.40 32.04
CA PRO A 423 -0.84 -8.11 32.69
C PRO A 423 0.44 -7.41 33.17
N ALA A 424 1.44 -8.18 33.57
CA ALA A 424 2.73 -7.66 34.01
C ALA A 424 3.64 -7.26 32.83
N GLY A 425 3.35 -7.75 31.61
CA GLY A 425 4.29 -7.71 30.49
C GLY A 425 5.63 -8.31 30.91
N THR A 426 6.73 -7.63 30.60
CA THR A 426 8.09 -8.02 31.04
C THR A 426 8.40 -7.67 32.48
N GLY A 427 7.56 -6.87 33.12
CA GLY A 427 7.74 -6.37 34.47
C GLY A 427 6.76 -5.24 34.73
N PRO A 428 6.01 -5.27 35.84
CA PRO A 428 4.87 -4.37 36.01
C PRO A 428 5.30 -2.90 36.10
N ALA A 429 6.48 -2.60 36.64
CA ALA A 429 7.03 -1.25 36.68
C ALA A 429 7.41 -0.72 35.29
N ALA A 430 8.05 -1.53 34.45
CA ALA A 430 8.40 -1.15 33.09
C ALA A 430 7.14 -0.92 32.23
N THR A 431 6.16 -1.83 32.35
CA THR A 431 4.86 -1.71 31.69
C THR A 431 4.14 -0.42 32.11
N MET A 432 4.16 -0.09 33.40
CA MET A 432 3.60 1.16 33.92
C MET A 432 4.27 2.39 33.30
N VAL A 433 5.60 2.45 33.27
CA VAL A 433 6.35 3.59 32.68
C VAL A 433 6.04 3.74 31.19
N VAL A 434 6.07 2.65 30.43
CA VAL A 434 5.76 2.68 28.98
C VAL A 434 4.33 3.14 28.73
N ALA A 435 3.37 2.60 29.48
CA ALA A 435 1.96 2.97 29.33
C ALA A 435 1.72 4.44 29.69
N LEU A 436 2.44 4.98 30.69
CA LEU A 436 2.45 6.40 31.01
C LEU A 436 3.02 7.24 29.86
N VAL A 437 4.13 6.82 29.25
CA VAL A 437 4.69 7.50 28.07
C VAL A 437 3.68 7.51 26.91
N ALA A 438 3.01 6.39 26.65
CA ALA A 438 1.99 6.29 25.62
C ALA A 438 0.78 7.22 25.90
N LEU A 439 0.33 7.31 27.16
CA LEU A 439 -0.71 8.24 27.61
C LEU A 439 -0.28 9.70 27.35
N VAL A 440 0.89 10.08 27.85
CA VAL A 440 1.39 11.46 27.75
C VAL A 440 1.58 11.85 26.29
N ALA A 441 2.21 10.98 25.49
CA ALA A 441 2.40 11.22 24.06
C ALA A 441 1.06 11.35 23.31
N GLY A 442 0.09 10.47 23.56
CA GLY A 442 -1.22 10.52 22.90
C GLY A 442 -2.03 11.76 23.28
N VAL A 443 -2.06 12.14 24.56
CA VAL A 443 -2.76 13.35 25.01
C VAL A 443 -2.06 14.61 24.50
N ALA A 444 -0.72 14.65 24.53
CA ALA A 444 0.05 15.76 23.97
C ALA A 444 -0.16 15.89 22.47
N HIS A 445 -0.22 14.77 21.74
CA HIS A 445 -0.48 14.73 20.30
C HIS A 445 -1.89 15.21 19.97
N TYR A 446 -2.93 14.79 20.71
CA TYR A 446 -4.27 15.33 20.55
C TYR A 446 -4.32 16.86 20.79
N ARG A 447 -3.70 17.33 21.87
CA ARG A 447 -3.62 18.78 22.17
C ARG A 447 -2.86 19.54 21.09
N PHE A 448 -1.78 18.96 20.56
CA PHE A 448 -1.02 19.53 19.46
C PHE A 448 -1.87 19.62 18.18
N ALA A 449 -2.60 18.56 17.84
CA ALA A 449 -3.50 18.54 16.68
C ALA A 449 -4.60 19.59 16.77
N ARG A 450 -5.15 19.83 17.96
CA ARG A 450 -6.19 20.86 18.18
C ARG A 450 -5.66 22.29 18.16
N ARG A 451 -4.40 22.50 18.56
CA ARG A 451 -3.75 23.82 18.46
C ARG A 451 -3.28 24.14 17.04
N ASN A 452 -3.08 23.13 16.21
CA ASN A 452 -2.51 23.27 14.89
C ASN A 452 -3.43 22.62 13.87
N PRO A 453 -4.31 23.37 13.18
CA PRO A 453 -5.21 22.79 12.20
C PRO A 453 -4.46 22.14 11.03
N PRO A 454 -5.07 21.18 10.31
CA PRO A 454 -4.45 20.56 9.15
C PRO A 454 -4.22 21.60 8.03
N PRO A 455 -3.20 21.39 7.16
CA PRO A 455 -2.95 22.29 6.04
C PRO A 455 -4.15 22.36 5.08
N GLU A 456 -4.55 23.57 4.70
CA GLU A 456 -5.69 23.81 3.78
C GLU A 456 -5.49 23.19 2.39
N ALA A 457 -4.26 22.90 1.97
CA ALA A 457 -3.98 22.23 0.70
C ALA A 457 -4.17 20.70 0.76
N SER A 458 -4.53 20.13 1.92
CA SER A 458 -4.65 18.68 2.07
C SER A 458 -5.94 18.12 1.43
N LEU A 459 -5.78 17.29 0.39
CA LEU A 459 -6.90 16.57 -0.23
C LEU A 459 -7.69 15.71 0.76
N PHE A 460 -7.02 15.07 1.73
CA PHE A 460 -7.67 14.17 2.67
C PHE A 460 -8.54 14.93 3.67
N PHE A 461 -7.99 15.93 4.35
CA PHE A 461 -8.74 16.70 5.34
C PHE A 461 -9.83 17.56 4.68
N ASN A 462 -9.62 18.10 3.48
CA ASN A 462 -10.68 18.86 2.81
C ASN A 462 -11.86 17.99 2.32
N ARG A 463 -11.57 16.76 1.88
CA ARG A 463 -12.58 15.89 1.26
C ARG A 463 -13.25 14.93 2.24
N PHE A 464 -12.46 14.33 3.14
CA PHE A 464 -12.92 13.24 4.00
C PHE A 464 -13.05 13.63 5.47
N ASP A 465 -12.14 14.46 6.01
CA ASP A 465 -12.14 14.83 7.43
C ASP A 465 -11.94 16.33 7.67
N ARG A 466 -12.94 17.13 7.29
CA ARG A 466 -12.88 18.60 7.37
C ARG A 466 -12.67 19.15 8.77
N GLY A 467 -13.12 18.41 9.78
CA GLY A 467 -13.03 18.80 11.19
C GLY A 467 -11.83 18.20 11.92
N ASP A 468 -10.93 17.49 11.23
CA ASP A 468 -9.85 16.74 11.87
C ASP A 468 -10.37 15.85 13.03
N ARG A 469 -11.51 15.17 12.78
CA ARG A 469 -12.17 14.29 13.74
C ARG A 469 -11.32 13.06 14.03
N LEU A 470 -10.43 12.66 13.13
CA LEU A 470 -9.49 11.56 13.36
C LEU A 470 -8.51 11.84 14.50
N ALA A 471 -8.27 13.09 14.89
CA ALA A 471 -7.51 13.40 16.09
C ALA A 471 -8.15 12.79 17.36
N ASN A 472 -9.46 12.52 17.37
CA ASN A 472 -10.12 11.83 18.48
C ASN A 472 -9.61 10.39 18.65
N LEU A 473 -9.17 9.73 17.58
CA LEU A 473 -8.54 8.40 17.65
C LEU A 473 -7.17 8.47 18.33
N VAL A 474 -6.44 9.58 18.17
CA VAL A 474 -5.17 9.82 18.87
C VAL A 474 -5.40 9.96 20.37
N LEU A 475 -6.46 10.68 20.76
CA LEU A 475 -6.85 10.77 22.16
C LEU A 475 -7.27 9.42 22.73
N LEU A 476 -8.08 8.64 21.99
CA LEU A 476 -8.48 7.30 22.38
C LEU A 476 -7.28 6.36 22.52
N ALA A 477 -6.29 6.46 21.62
CA ALA A 477 -5.02 5.76 21.73
C ALA A 477 -4.23 6.15 22.99
N GLY A 478 -4.21 7.45 23.35
CA GLY A 478 -3.64 7.92 24.61
C GLY A 478 -4.38 7.39 25.84
N LEU A 479 -5.71 7.41 25.83
CA LEU A 479 -6.56 6.87 26.91
C LEU A 479 -6.35 5.37 27.09
N LEU A 480 -6.14 4.62 26.00
CA LEU A 480 -5.78 3.22 26.08
C LEU A 480 -4.43 3.02 26.79
N GLY A 481 -3.44 3.88 26.51
CA GLY A 481 -2.21 3.96 27.29
C GLY A 481 -2.48 4.22 28.77
N GLY A 482 -3.38 5.15 29.09
CA GLY A 482 -3.80 5.44 30.47
C GLY A 482 -4.48 4.26 31.16
N PHE A 483 -5.31 3.50 30.43
CA PHE A 483 -5.92 2.27 30.93
C PHE A 483 -4.85 1.23 31.30
N PHE A 484 -3.87 0.99 30.43
CA PHE A 484 -2.78 0.04 30.71
C PHE A 484 -1.86 0.52 31.85
N PHE A 485 -1.66 1.84 31.99
CA PHE A 485 -0.98 2.42 33.14
C PHE A 485 -1.73 2.11 34.44
N GLY A 486 -3.04 2.40 34.49
CA GLY A 486 -3.89 2.11 35.64
C GLY A 486 -3.95 0.61 35.95
N ARG A 487 -4.03 -0.24 34.91
CA ARG A 487 -4.01 -1.70 35.03
C ARG A 487 -2.70 -2.21 35.64
N ALA A 488 -1.55 -1.70 35.19
CA ALA A 488 -0.25 -2.06 35.73
C ALA A 488 -0.11 -1.60 37.20
N ALA A 489 -0.56 -0.39 37.52
CA ALA A 489 -0.57 0.13 38.89
C ALA A 489 -1.46 -0.73 39.81
N LEU A 490 -2.66 -1.09 39.34
CA LEU A 490 -3.57 -1.98 40.07
C LEU A 490 -2.93 -3.34 40.33
N TYR A 491 -2.26 -3.92 39.33
CA TYR A 491 -1.55 -5.19 39.47
C TYR A 491 -0.47 -5.13 40.56
N ILE A 492 0.34 -4.06 40.59
CA ILE A 492 1.38 -3.84 41.61
C ILE A 492 0.77 -3.74 43.00
N VAL A 493 -0.34 -3.00 43.15
CA VAL A 493 -1.00 -2.82 44.44
C VAL A 493 -1.60 -4.13 44.94
N LEU A 494 -2.32 -4.86 44.10
CA LEU A 494 -2.96 -6.12 44.49
C LEU A 494 -1.94 -7.20 44.85
N HIS A 495 -0.78 -7.25 44.18
CA HIS A 495 0.29 -8.21 44.53
C HIS A 495 0.92 -7.98 45.92
N ARG A 496 0.66 -6.84 46.58
CA ARG A 496 1.13 -6.60 47.96
C ARG A 496 0.26 -7.26 49.02
N PHE A 497 -0.94 -7.71 48.66
CA PHE A 497 -1.89 -8.32 49.59
C PHE A 497 -1.90 -9.84 49.43
N PRO A 498 -1.96 -10.61 50.53
CA PRO A 498 -2.05 -12.07 50.46
C PRO A 498 -3.45 -12.50 49.99
N GLY A 499 -3.50 -13.50 49.10
CA GLY A 499 -4.75 -14.12 48.62
C GLY A 499 -4.92 -14.12 47.10
N ASN A 500 -5.89 -14.88 46.60
CA ASN A 500 -6.25 -14.86 45.17
C ASN A 500 -7.16 -13.65 44.89
N LEU A 501 -6.57 -12.58 44.35
CA LEU A 501 -7.23 -11.30 44.06
C LEU A 501 -7.61 -11.14 42.58
N GLU A 502 -7.77 -12.24 41.84
CA GLU A 502 -8.14 -12.21 40.42
C GLU A 502 -9.46 -11.47 40.16
N ASN A 503 -10.50 -11.73 40.95
CA ASN A 503 -11.79 -11.03 40.85
C ASN A 503 -11.65 -9.51 41.10
N ALA A 504 -10.78 -9.12 42.04
CA ALA A 504 -10.49 -7.72 42.33
C ALA A 504 -9.74 -7.05 41.18
N PHE A 505 -8.81 -7.77 40.53
CA PHE A 505 -8.09 -7.29 39.36
C PHE A 505 -9.02 -7.11 38.16
N ILE A 506 -9.90 -8.08 37.88
CA ILE A 506 -10.88 -7.99 36.80
C ILE A 506 -11.80 -6.79 37.05
N CYS A 507 -12.48 -6.73 38.20
CA CYS A 507 -13.42 -5.65 38.50
C CYS A 507 -12.74 -4.27 38.57
N GLY A 508 -11.52 -4.19 39.10
CA GLY A 508 -10.77 -2.93 39.18
C GLY A 508 -10.46 -2.33 37.81
N GLN A 509 -10.34 -3.13 36.75
CA GLN A 509 -10.23 -2.61 35.37
C GLN A 509 -11.50 -1.86 34.93
N SER A 510 -12.69 -2.29 35.34
CA SER A 510 -13.94 -1.53 35.07
C SER A 510 -13.95 -0.20 35.79
N VAL A 511 -13.54 -0.21 37.06
CA VAL A 511 -13.46 1.01 37.86
C VAL A 511 -12.53 2.02 37.19
N ILE A 512 -11.38 1.59 36.68
CA ILE A 512 -10.45 2.46 35.93
C ILE A 512 -11.12 3.05 34.68
N ILE A 513 -11.83 2.24 33.88
CA ILE A 513 -12.54 2.70 32.67
C ILE A 513 -13.62 3.73 33.04
N ASN A 514 -14.43 3.43 34.04
CA ASN A 514 -15.52 4.28 34.52
C ASN A 514 -15.00 5.62 35.07
N LEU A 515 -13.94 5.60 35.88
CA LEU A 515 -13.30 6.83 36.39
C LEU A 515 -12.72 7.68 35.25
N ALA A 516 -12.15 7.06 34.21
CA ALA A 516 -11.67 7.77 33.04
C ALA A 516 -12.82 8.43 32.25
N ALA A 517 -13.94 7.73 32.06
CA ALA A 517 -15.14 8.29 31.44
C ALA A 517 -15.67 9.50 32.22
N MET A 518 -15.78 9.38 33.55
CA MET A 518 -16.19 10.48 34.43
C MET A 518 -15.25 11.69 34.32
N ALA A 519 -13.94 11.46 34.34
CA ALA A 519 -12.95 12.53 34.20
C ALA A 519 -13.07 13.24 32.84
N LEU A 520 -13.30 12.50 31.75
CA LEU A 520 -13.52 13.07 30.42
C LEU A 520 -14.83 13.85 30.33
N LEU A 521 -15.92 13.37 30.95
CA LEU A 521 -17.20 14.08 31.04
C LEU A 521 -17.04 15.42 31.76
N LEU A 522 -16.41 15.41 32.93
CA LEU A 522 -16.17 16.62 33.73
C LEU A 522 -15.25 17.60 33.00
N LEU A 523 -14.17 17.13 32.38
CA LEU A 523 -13.28 17.97 31.57
C LEU A 523 -13.98 18.52 30.33
N GLY A 524 -14.84 17.72 29.70
CA GLY A 524 -15.65 18.14 28.56
C GLY A 524 -16.62 19.24 28.96
N TRP A 525 -17.28 19.11 30.10
CA TRP A 525 -18.19 20.11 30.66
C TRP A 525 -17.48 21.42 31.01
N VAL A 526 -16.39 21.36 31.78
CA VAL A 526 -15.63 22.55 32.21
C VAL A 526 -15.04 23.31 31.04
N LYS A 527 -14.69 22.63 29.94
CA LYS A 527 -14.11 23.24 28.74
C LYS A 527 -15.10 23.46 27.61
N GLU A 528 -16.39 23.17 27.83
CA GLU A 528 -17.45 23.20 26.82
C GLU A 528 -17.09 22.47 25.51
N ASN A 529 -16.25 21.44 25.60
CA ASN A 529 -15.73 20.73 24.44
C ASN A 529 -16.62 19.52 24.09
N ARG A 530 -17.41 19.68 23.03
CA ARG A 530 -18.32 18.64 22.50
C ARG A 530 -17.59 17.34 22.11
N GLU A 531 -16.32 17.40 21.69
CA GLU A 531 -15.57 16.21 21.32
C GLU A 531 -15.20 15.34 22.52
N LEU A 532 -14.75 15.97 23.61
CA LEU A 532 -14.43 15.27 24.85
C LEU A 532 -15.68 14.62 25.42
N ARG A 533 -16.83 15.31 25.36
CA ARG A 533 -18.12 14.74 25.75
C ARG A 533 -18.46 13.49 24.93
N ASN A 534 -18.40 13.57 23.60
CA ASN A 534 -18.74 12.43 22.75
C ASN A 534 -17.80 11.24 22.97
N LEU A 535 -16.50 11.51 23.18
CA LEU A 535 -15.53 10.47 23.57
C LEU A 535 -15.85 9.87 24.94
N ALA A 536 -16.26 10.69 25.91
CA ALA A 536 -16.60 10.21 27.23
C ALA A 536 -17.81 9.26 27.19
N ILE A 537 -18.87 9.60 26.43
CA ILE A 537 -20.03 8.73 26.19
C ILE A 537 -19.57 7.39 25.58
N LEU A 538 -18.66 7.42 24.59
CA LEU A 538 -18.11 6.21 23.99
C LEU A 538 -17.36 5.35 25.02
N VAL A 539 -16.55 5.95 25.90
CA VAL A 539 -15.86 5.23 26.97
C VAL A 539 -16.84 4.69 28.01
N THR A 540 -17.91 5.42 28.35
CA THR A 540 -18.99 4.92 29.22
C THR A 540 -19.63 3.67 28.62
N LEU A 541 -19.91 3.64 27.32
CA LEU A 541 -20.47 2.46 26.64
C LEU A 541 -19.53 1.25 26.71
N VAL A 542 -18.22 1.45 26.55
CA VAL A 542 -17.23 0.39 26.73
C VAL A 542 -17.21 -0.11 28.18
N GLY A 543 -17.27 0.81 29.14
CA GLY A 543 -17.39 0.50 30.57
C GLY A 543 -18.65 -0.32 30.87
N ALA A 544 -19.81 0.09 30.35
CA ALA A 544 -21.08 -0.61 30.47
C ALA A 544 -20.97 -2.05 29.94
N ALA A 545 -20.49 -2.20 28.70
CA ALA A 545 -20.34 -3.51 28.07
C ALA A 545 -19.44 -4.43 28.91
N LYS A 546 -18.32 -3.91 29.41
CA LYS A 546 -17.39 -4.70 30.23
C LYS A 546 -17.99 -5.06 31.60
N VAL A 547 -18.67 -4.15 32.28
CA VAL A 547 -19.33 -4.41 33.58
C VAL A 547 -20.44 -5.46 33.43
N PHE A 548 -21.35 -5.28 32.46
CA PHE A 548 -22.53 -6.14 32.33
C PHE A 548 -22.26 -7.46 31.61
N MET A 549 -21.34 -7.50 30.63
CA MET A 549 -21.03 -8.74 29.89
C MET A 549 -19.86 -9.52 30.46
N VAL A 550 -18.88 -8.87 31.08
CA VAL A 550 -17.70 -9.56 31.62
C VAL A 550 -17.83 -9.72 33.13
N ASP A 551 -17.92 -8.63 33.88
CA ASP A 551 -17.83 -8.71 35.35
C ASP A 551 -19.00 -9.47 35.97
N MET A 552 -20.23 -9.17 35.56
CA MET A 552 -21.43 -9.85 36.07
C MET A 552 -21.46 -11.35 35.75
N LEU A 553 -20.87 -11.77 34.63
CA LEU A 553 -20.87 -13.18 34.23
C LEU A 553 -19.69 -13.97 34.82
N SER A 554 -18.55 -13.31 35.09
CA SER A 554 -17.30 -13.99 35.44
C SER A 554 -16.87 -13.82 36.90
N THR A 555 -17.38 -12.83 37.63
CA THR A 555 -16.89 -12.49 38.98
C THR A 555 -17.99 -12.56 40.05
N LYS A 556 -17.59 -12.68 41.32
CA LYS A 556 -18.50 -12.73 42.47
C LYS A 556 -17.93 -11.92 43.64
N GLY A 557 -18.80 -11.55 44.58
CA GLY A 557 -18.44 -10.91 45.84
C GLY A 557 -18.26 -9.39 45.76
N VAL A 558 -17.57 -8.82 46.76
CA VAL A 558 -17.39 -7.36 46.93
C VAL A 558 -16.81 -6.66 45.68
N PRO A 559 -15.83 -7.21 44.94
CA PRO A 559 -15.33 -6.58 43.74
C PRO A 559 -16.39 -6.30 42.67
N LEU A 560 -17.36 -7.21 42.51
CA LEU A 560 -18.46 -7.05 41.55
C LEU A 560 -19.35 -5.87 41.95
N VAL A 561 -19.67 -5.75 43.23
CA VAL A 561 -20.47 -4.63 43.76
C VAL A 561 -19.78 -3.30 43.48
N LEU A 562 -18.47 -3.21 43.71
CA LEU A 562 -17.69 -2.00 43.41
C LEU A 562 -17.67 -1.67 41.92
N SER A 563 -17.58 -2.68 41.06
CA SER A 563 -17.63 -2.48 39.61
C SER A 563 -18.98 -1.91 39.15
N VAL A 564 -20.09 -2.52 39.56
CA VAL A 564 -21.45 -2.06 39.22
C VAL A 564 -21.74 -0.68 39.82
N LEU A 565 -21.34 -0.45 41.08
CA LEU A 565 -21.48 0.85 41.73
C LEU A 565 -20.71 1.94 40.98
N SER A 566 -19.46 1.66 40.57
CA SER A 566 -18.66 2.63 39.83
C SER A 566 -19.34 3.05 38.52
N PHE A 567 -19.99 2.12 37.81
CA PHE A 567 -20.77 2.44 36.62
C PHE A 567 -22.00 3.29 36.95
N GLY A 568 -22.74 2.94 38.01
CA GLY A 568 -23.89 3.71 38.47
C GLY A 568 -23.54 5.17 38.80
N VAL A 569 -22.38 5.40 39.43
CA VAL A 569 -21.87 6.76 39.70
C VAL A 569 -21.58 7.52 38.40
N VAL A 570 -20.92 6.89 37.41
CA VAL A 570 -20.66 7.53 36.12
C VAL A 570 -21.95 7.89 35.40
N ALA A 571 -22.93 6.97 35.35
CA ALA A 571 -24.22 7.21 34.71
C ALA A 571 -24.98 8.37 35.36
N ALA A 572 -24.94 8.50 36.70
CA ALA A 572 -25.52 9.63 37.41
C ALA A 572 -24.84 10.96 37.06
N VAL A 573 -23.49 10.98 37.03
CA VAL A 573 -22.72 12.17 36.63
C VAL A 573 -23.02 12.55 35.18
N GLU A 574 -23.08 11.57 34.28
CA GLU A 574 -23.39 11.78 32.87
C GLU A 574 -24.78 12.41 32.69
N SER A 575 -25.79 11.92 33.42
CA SER A 575 -27.14 12.47 33.40
C SER A 575 -27.16 13.96 33.82
N VAL A 576 -26.48 14.31 34.91
CA VAL A 576 -26.41 15.70 35.40
C VAL A 576 -25.67 16.61 34.41
N VAL A 577 -24.54 16.16 33.88
CA VAL A 577 -23.74 16.93 32.92
C VAL A 577 -24.50 17.18 31.63
N LEU A 578 -25.18 16.16 31.09
CA LEU A 578 -25.96 16.30 29.86
C LEU A 578 -27.19 17.21 30.06
N ALA A 579 -27.88 17.12 31.19
CA ALA A 579 -29.03 17.97 31.51
C ALA A 579 -28.64 19.46 31.62
N ARG A 580 -27.49 19.76 32.24
CA ARG A 580 -27.00 21.16 32.35
C ARG A 580 -26.50 21.72 31.01
N TRP A 581 -25.98 20.86 30.15
CA TRP A 581 -25.50 21.29 28.84
C TRP A 581 -26.65 21.61 27.88
N SER A 582 -27.74 20.85 27.90
CA SER A 582 -28.90 21.12 27.03
C SER A 582 -29.61 22.44 27.39
N THR A 583 -29.68 22.79 28.68
CA THR A 583 -30.24 24.07 29.13
C THR A 583 -29.41 25.28 28.67
N GLY A 584 -28.08 25.21 28.72
CA GLY A 584 -27.20 26.31 28.29
C GLY A 584 -27.26 26.59 26.78
N THR A 585 -27.54 25.57 25.94
CA THR A 585 -27.74 25.78 24.50
C THR A 585 -29.10 26.41 24.17
N ALA A 586 -30.14 26.12 24.96
CA ALA A 586 -31.49 26.67 24.73
C ALA A 586 -31.60 28.16 25.09
N GLU A 587 -30.87 28.61 26.11
CA GLU A 587 -30.83 30.04 26.49
C GLU A 587 -30.07 30.90 25.46
N GLY A 588 -29.03 30.37 24.82
CA GLY A 588 -28.26 31.07 23.78
C GLY A 588 -29.02 31.28 22.47
N GLU A 589 -29.85 30.31 22.04
CA GLU A 589 -30.73 30.47 20.87
C GLU A 589 -31.89 31.44 21.14
N SER A 590 -32.42 31.48 22.36
CA SER A 590 -33.48 32.41 22.76
C SER A 590 -32.97 33.87 22.83
N ALA A 591 -31.73 34.08 23.28
CA ALA A 591 -31.10 35.41 23.31
C ALA A 591 -30.77 35.95 21.90
N ALA A 592 -30.31 35.11 20.97
CA ALA A 592 -30.05 35.50 19.58
C ALA A 592 -31.34 35.74 18.76
N GLY A 593 -32.44 35.08 19.11
CA GLY A 593 -33.76 35.31 18.50
C GLY A 593 -34.48 36.57 18.99
N THR A 594 -34.05 37.14 20.13
CA THR A 594 -34.70 38.33 20.72
C THR A 594 -34.13 39.65 20.20
N THR A 595 -32.87 39.69 19.76
CA THR A 595 -32.27 40.90 19.16
C THR A 595 -32.61 41.13 17.69
N ALA A 596 -33.15 40.12 16.98
CA ALA A 596 -33.54 40.26 15.58
C ALA A 596 -35.01 40.68 15.37
N ARG A 597 -35.76 40.94 16.45
CA ARG A 597 -37.22 41.20 16.40
C ARG A 597 -37.64 42.62 16.76
N ASP A 598 -36.69 43.54 16.94
CA ASP A 598 -36.96 44.92 17.38
C ASP A 598 -36.76 46.00 16.29
N GLU A 599 -36.62 45.61 15.01
CA GLU A 599 -36.87 46.53 13.89
C GLU A 599 -38.30 46.34 13.37
N GLY A 600 -39.25 46.90 14.14
CA GLY A 600 -40.65 47.01 13.73
C GLY A 600 -40.85 48.12 12.68
N PRO A 601 -41.70 47.90 11.65
CA PRO A 601 -42.06 48.94 10.69
C PRO A 601 -43.18 49.81 11.28
N GLY A 602 -42.83 50.99 11.78
CA GLY A 602 -43.76 52.03 12.22
C GLY A 602 -43.84 53.16 11.19
N ALA A 603 -44.98 53.28 10.53
CA ALA A 603 -45.26 54.25 9.48
C ALA A 603 -46.10 55.45 9.98
N ARG A 604 -45.89 56.61 9.32
CA ARG A 604 -46.83 57.70 8.94
C ARG A 604 -46.85 59.06 9.68
N SER A 605 -47.07 60.08 8.82
CA SER A 605 -47.56 61.48 8.98
C SER A 605 -46.65 62.45 9.74
N ASP A 606 -46.22 63.61 9.22
CA ASP A 606 -46.67 64.47 8.11
C ASP A 606 -45.48 64.99 7.27
#